data_AF-A0A2A2JKX6-F1
#
_entry.id   AF-A0A2A2JKX6-F1
#
_cell.length_a   1.000
_cell.length_b   1.000
_cell.length_c   1.000
_cell.angle_alpha   90.00
_cell.angle_beta   90.00
_cell.angle_gamma   90.00
#
_symmetry.space_group_name_H-M   'P 1'
#
loop_
_entity.id
_entity.type
_entity.pdbx_description
1 polymer ?
#
loop_
_entity_poly.entity_id
_entity_poly.type
_entity_poly.pdbx_seq_one_letter_code
_entity_poly.pdbx_strand_id
1 'polypeptide(L)'
;MSSICRVFLEKEIPRFLPLIRSAIGKGKDLPLDNRQLISSRAIFKFATRLQEHLSQCAKVVTSGQAQIVTAIKSTDLESSATASALTRKKRSYAEFVATLQHIDEMNKEVAQIQNLLQNLVPQMEALNELLPSNERLGRLDLRGILESSASSVNSTPSPRRRPNSSAPQSQIEEIRVRDLA
;
A
#
# COMPACT_ATOMS: atom_id res chain seq x y z
N MET A 1 -20.22 -3.75 35.50
CA MET A 1 -20.90 -2.54 36.03
C MET A 1 -21.02 -2.50 37.56
N SER A 2 -20.58 -3.52 38.32
CA SER A 2 -20.74 -3.55 39.80
C SER A 2 -19.63 -2.79 40.57
N SER A 3 -18.42 -2.69 40.02
CA SER A 3 -17.26 -2.14 40.76
C SER A 3 -17.16 -0.61 40.75
N ILE A 4 -17.66 0.08 39.71
CA ILE A 4 -17.61 1.55 39.62
C ILE A 4 -18.60 2.20 40.59
N CYS A 5 -19.78 1.61 40.82
CA CYS A 5 -20.70 2.11 41.85
C CYS A 5 -20.15 1.93 43.26
N ARG A 6 -19.30 0.93 43.53
CA ARG A 6 -18.70 0.72 44.85
C ARG A 6 -17.72 1.83 45.24
N VAL A 7 -16.91 2.30 44.29
CA VAL A 7 -15.94 3.39 44.53
C VAL A 7 -16.64 4.70 44.90
N PHE A 8 -17.87 4.92 44.43
CA PHE A 8 -18.66 6.11 44.79
C PHE A 8 -19.44 5.98 46.12
N LEU A 9 -19.61 4.78 46.68
CA LEU A 9 -20.26 4.60 47.99
C LEU A 9 -19.27 4.61 49.16
N GLU A 10 -18.01 4.20 48.94
CA GLU A 10 -17.02 4.03 50.03
C GLU A 10 -16.33 5.32 50.46
N LYS A 11 -16.44 6.38 49.66
CA LYS A 11 -16.08 7.74 50.08
C LYS A 11 -17.36 8.54 50.22
N GLU A 12 -17.73 8.88 51.46
CA GLU A 12 -18.83 9.81 51.74
C GLU A 12 -18.72 11.00 50.80
N ILE A 13 -19.69 11.13 49.88
CA ILE A 13 -19.78 12.28 48.99
C ILE A 13 -19.86 13.51 49.89
N PRO A 14 -18.88 14.44 49.85
CA PRO A 14 -18.97 15.66 50.62
C PRO A 14 -20.26 16.35 50.21
N ARG A 15 -21.22 16.42 51.14
CA ARG A 15 -22.47 17.14 50.92
C ARG A 15 -22.10 18.61 50.91
N PHE A 16 -21.78 19.13 49.73
CA PHE A 16 -21.70 20.57 49.52
C PHE A 16 -23.11 21.09 49.77
N LEU A 17 -23.31 21.65 50.96
CA LEU A 17 -24.41 22.57 51.14
C LEU A 17 -24.28 23.60 50.02
N PRO A 18 -25.40 23.99 49.37
CA PRO A 18 -25.34 25.11 48.46
C PRO A 18 -24.64 26.24 49.20
N LEU A 19 -23.64 26.85 48.58
CA LEU A 19 -23.01 28.09 49.05
C LEU A 19 -24.10 29.17 48.99
N ILE A 20 -25.09 29.08 49.88
CA ILE A 20 -26.15 30.06 50.07
C ILE A 20 -25.44 31.22 50.77
N ARG A 21 -24.83 32.07 49.95
CA ARG A 21 -24.56 33.51 50.07
C ARG A 21 -24.21 34.14 51.43
N SER A 22 -23.97 33.38 52.49
CA SER A 22 -23.51 33.89 53.79
C SER A 22 -22.03 34.29 53.74
N ALA A 23 -21.31 33.85 52.71
CA ALA A 23 -19.94 34.30 52.41
C ALA A 23 -19.86 35.71 51.82
N ILE A 24 -20.98 36.32 51.41
CA ILE A 24 -21.02 37.72 50.96
C ILE A 24 -21.71 38.53 52.05
N GLY A 25 -20.89 39.29 52.78
CA GLY A 25 -21.30 40.03 53.95
C GLY A 25 -22.50 40.96 53.69
N LYS A 26 -23.38 40.97 54.69
CA LYS A 26 -24.33 42.02 55.07
C LYS A 26 -25.50 42.30 54.12
N GLY A 27 -26.68 41.94 54.63
CA GLY A 27 -27.97 42.48 54.22
C GLY A 27 -29.05 41.85 55.08
N LYS A 28 -29.33 42.43 56.25
CA LYS A 28 -30.58 42.15 56.99
C LYS A 28 -31.74 42.62 56.11
N ASP A 29 -32.81 41.85 56.08
CA ASP A 29 -34.12 42.19 55.50
C ASP A 29 -34.29 42.03 53.98
N LEU A 30 -33.97 40.86 53.43
CA LEU A 30 -34.64 40.39 52.21
C LEU A 30 -35.61 39.26 52.56
N PRO A 31 -36.90 39.34 52.22
CA PRO A 31 -37.86 38.30 52.54
C PRO A 31 -37.39 36.99 51.91
N LEU A 32 -37.30 35.97 52.77
CA LEU A 32 -36.84 34.60 52.50
C LEU A 32 -37.80 33.82 51.56
N ASP A 33 -38.48 34.51 50.65
CA ASP A 33 -39.70 34.03 49.99
C ASP A 33 -39.64 34.03 48.46
N ASN A 34 -38.49 33.65 47.92
CA ASN A 34 -38.41 33.14 46.56
C ASN A 34 -37.54 31.88 46.55
N ARG A 35 -38.10 30.86 47.19
CA ARG A 35 -37.86 29.43 47.00
C ARG A 35 -38.03 29.01 45.53
N GLN A 36 -37.24 29.56 44.61
CA GLN A 36 -36.85 28.83 43.40
C GLN A 36 -35.75 27.81 43.73
N LEU A 37 -35.84 27.19 44.92
CA LEU A 37 -35.12 25.99 45.27
C LEU A 37 -35.66 24.92 44.34
N ILE A 38 -34.95 24.69 43.24
CA ILE A 38 -35.22 23.57 42.34
C ILE A 38 -35.40 22.35 43.24
N SER A 39 -36.60 21.75 43.20
CA SER A 39 -36.91 20.66 44.12
C SER A 39 -35.84 19.57 44.01
N SER A 40 -35.34 19.05 45.13
CA SER A 40 -34.36 17.97 45.14
C SER A 40 -34.81 16.78 44.26
N ARG A 41 -36.12 16.52 44.22
CA ARG A 41 -36.75 15.55 43.33
C ARG A 41 -36.59 15.87 41.83
N ALA A 42 -36.65 17.13 41.43
CA ALA A 42 -36.41 17.55 40.04
C ALA A 42 -34.93 17.39 39.65
N ILE A 43 -34.00 17.75 40.53
CA ILE A 43 -32.56 17.55 40.30
C ILE A 43 -32.24 16.05 40.19
N PHE A 44 -32.80 15.22 41.07
CA PHE A 44 -32.61 13.78 41.03
C PHE A 44 -33.14 13.17 39.72
N LYS A 45 -34.36 13.52 39.30
CA LYS A 45 -34.93 13.07 38.02
C LYS A 45 -34.07 13.48 36.83
N PHE A 46 -33.55 14.72 36.84
CA PHE A 46 -32.65 15.20 35.80
C PHE A 46 -31.35 14.39 35.77
N ALA A 47 -30.71 14.18 36.93
CA ALA A 47 -29.49 13.39 37.04
C ALA A 47 -29.68 11.94 36.56
N THR A 48 -30.81 11.30 36.88
CA THR A 48 -31.12 9.95 36.38
C THR A 48 -31.27 9.93 34.86
N ARG A 49 -32.00 10.89 34.28
CA ARG A 49 -32.13 11.00 32.82
C ARG A 49 -30.79 11.26 32.13
N LEU A 50 -29.96 12.11 32.73
CA LEU A 50 -28.62 12.38 32.21
C LEU A 50 -27.74 11.14 32.28
N GLN A 51 -27.75 10.40 33.39
CA GLN A 51 -27.02 9.14 33.54
C GLN A 51 -27.45 8.11 32.49
N GLU A 52 -28.76 7.99 32.26
CA GLU A 52 -29.30 7.09 31.24
C GLU A 52 -28.83 7.50 29.84
N HIS A 53 -28.93 8.78 29.50
CA HIS A 53 -28.48 9.31 28.21
C HIS A 53 -26.96 9.09 28.01
N LEU A 54 -26.13 9.40 28.99
CA LEU A 54 -24.69 9.16 28.93
C LEU A 54 -24.36 7.67 28.78
N SER A 55 -25.11 6.79 29.46
CA SER A 55 -24.98 5.35 29.30
C SER A 55 -25.33 4.89 27.88
N GLN A 56 -26.39 5.44 27.28
CA GLN A 56 -26.74 5.18 25.89
C GLN A 56 -25.66 5.68 24.92
N CYS A 57 -25.17 6.91 25.09
CA CYS A 57 -24.06 7.45 24.30
C CYS A 57 -22.82 6.57 24.40
N ALA A 58 -22.45 6.13 25.60
CA ALA A 58 -21.30 5.25 25.80
C ALA A 58 -21.47 3.91 25.07
N LYS A 59 -22.66 3.33 25.04
CA LYS A 59 -22.96 2.10 24.28
C LYS A 59 -22.81 2.31 22.78
N VAL A 60 -23.35 3.41 22.24
CA VAL A 60 -23.24 3.74 20.81
C VAL A 60 -21.77 3.95 20.42
N VAL A 61 -21.01 4.70 21.21
CA VAL A 61 -19.58 4.91 20.97
C VAL A 61 -18.80 3.60 21.04
N THR A 62 -19.05 2.76 22.05
CA THR A 62 -18.39 1.45 22.19
C THR A 62 -18.68 0.55 20.99
N SER A 63 -19.93 0.53 20.52
CA SER A 63 -20.32 -0.22 19.32
C SER A 63 -19.63 0.30 18.07
N GLY A 64 -19.61 1.62 17.87
CA GLY A 64 -18.91 2.25 16.75
C GLY A 64 -17.41 1.97 16.76
N GLN A 65 -16.77 2.04 17.93
CA GLN A 65 -15.37 1.69 18.10
C GLN A 65 -15.10 0.22 17.75
N ALA A 66 -15.96 -0.71 18.16
CA ALA A 66 -15.81 -2.13 17.82
C ALA A 66 -15.93 -2.38 16.31
N GLN A 67 -16.82 -1.66 15.61
CA GLN A 67 -16.94 -1.73 14.16
C GLN A 67 -15.69 -1.20 13.46
N ILE A 68 -15.18 -0.05 13.89
CA ILE A 68 -13.93 0.53 13.35
C ILE A 68 -12.75 -0.42 13.53
N VAL A 69 -12.58 -1.00 14.73
CA VAL A 69 -11.52 -1.97 15.00
C VAL A 69 -11.62 -3.19 14.09
N THR A 70 -12.83 -3.65 13.81
CA THR A 70 -13.05 -4.79 12.90
C THR A 70 -12.70 -4.43 11.46
N ALA A 71 -13.11 -3.24 10.99
CA ALA A 71 -12.76 -2.75 9.66
C ALA A 71 -11.24 -2.61 9.49
N ILE A 72 -10.55 -2.01 10.46
CA ILE A 72 -9.09 -1.87 10.45
C ILE A 72 -8.42 -3.24 10.32
N LYS A 73 -8.84 -4.23 11.11
CA LYS A 73 -8.27 -5.59 11.03
C LYS A 73 -8.50 -6.23 9.67
N SER A 74 -9.68 -6.05 9.07
CA SER A 74 -9.97 -6.55 7.72
C SER A 74 -9.07 -5.91 6.67
N THR A 75 -8.95 -4.58 6.70
CA THR A 75 -8.08 -3.85 5.78
C THR A 75 -6.61 -4.21 5.94
N ASP A 76 -6.14 -4.42 7.18
CA ASP A 76 -4.77 -4.84 7.44
C ASP A 76 -4.46 -6.24 6.87
N LEU A 77 -5.40 -7.18 7.01
CA LEU A 77 -5.28 -8.50 6.40
C LEU A 77 -5.23 -8.43 4.86
N GLU A 78 -6.11 -7.63 4.24
CA GLU A 78 -6.12 -7.43 2.79
C GLU A 78 -4.84 -6.75 2.29
N SER A 79 -4.35 -5.75 3.02
CA SER A 79 -3.09 -5.06 2.75
C SER A 79 -1.90 -6.02 2.80
N SER A 80 -1.82 -6.84 3.86
CA SER A 80 -0.78 -7.85 4.02
C SER A 80 -0.80 -8.91 2.91
N ALA A 81 -1.99 -9.39 2.52
CA ALA A 81 -2.16 -10.31 1.41
C ALA A 81 -1.68 -9.70 0.08
N THR A 82 -2.05 -8.45 -0.18
CA THR A 82 -1.65 -7.70 -1.38
C THR A 82 -0.14 -7.46 -1.42
N ALA A 83 0.46 -7.05 -0.30
CA ALA A 83 1.91 -6.85 -0.17
C ALA A 83 2.69 -8.16 -0.42
N SER A 84 2.18 -9.28 0.10
CA SER A 84 2.75 -10.61 -0.15
C SER A 84 2.68 -11.00 -1.62
N ALA A 85 1.54 -10.77 -2.28
CA ALA A 85 1.37 -11.04 -3.72
C ALA A 85 2.29 -10.15 -4.58
N LEU A 86 2.45 -8.88 -4.22
CA LEU A 86 3.36 -7.95 -4.88
C LEU A 86 4.82 -8.39 -4.74
N THR A 87 5.21 -8.84 -3.55
CA THR A 87 6.57 -9.33 -3.28
C THR A 87 6.89 -10.56 -4.13
N ARG A 88 5.94 -11.49 -4.27
CA ARG A 88 6.09 -12.66 -5.16
C ARG A 88 6.29 -12.25 -6.62
N LYS A 89 5.48 -11.31 -7.12
CA LYS A 89 5.63 -10.78 -8.49
C LYS A 89 6.97 -10.07 -8.68
N LYS A 90 7.39 -9.24 -7.72
CA LYS A 90 8.70 -8.57 -7.76
C LYS A 90 9.84 -9.58 -7.87
N ARG A 91 9.80 -10.68 -7.11
CA ARG A 91 10.81 -11.75 -7.20
C ARG A 91 10.83 -12.37 -8.59
N SER A 92 9.67 -12.73 -9.13
CA SER A 92 9.57 -13.30 -10.48
C SER A 92 10.09 -12.35 -11.57
N TYR A 93 9.81 -11.04 -11.45
CA TYR A 93 10.39 -10.06 -12.37
C TYR A 93 11.91 -9.91 -12.21
N ALA A 94 12.44 -10.00 -10.99
CA ALA A 94 13.89 -9.97 -10.77
C ALA A 94 14.58 -11.18 -11.41
N GLU A 95 13.99 -12.37 -11.30
CA GLU A 95 14.46 -13.58 -11.99
C GLU A 95 14.41 -13.40 -13.52
N PHE A 96 13.32 -12.84 -14.05
CA PHE A 96 13.20 -12.54 -15.49
C PHE A 96 14.27 -11.55 -15.98
N VAL A 97 14.54 -10.49 -15.20
CA VAL A 97 15.59 -9.51 -15.51
C VAL A 97 16.97 -10.17 -15.50
N ALA A 98 17.24 -11.07 -14.54
CA ALA A 98 18.49 -11.82 -14.51
C ALA A 98 18.67 -12.69 -15.77
N THR A 99 17.60 -13.36 -16.24
CA THR A 99 17.63 -14.11 -17.50
C THR A 99 17.91 -13.19 -18.69
N LEU A 100 17.29 -12.01 -18.76
CA LEU A 100 17.56 -11.06 -19.85
C LEU A 100 19.02 -10.57 -19.83
N GLN A 101 19.59 -10.33 -18.66
CA GLN A 101 21.01 -9.98 -18.53
C GLN A 101 21.92 -11.09 -19.03
N HIS A 102 21.59 -12.35 -18.72
CA HIS A 102 22.34 -13.50 -19.23
C HIS A 102 22.27 -13.61 -20.77
N ILE A 103 21.11 -13.32 -21.37
CA ILE A 103 20.97 -13.27 -22.84
C ILE A 103 21.82 -12.14 -23.44
N ASP A 104 21.88 -10.98 -22.79
CA ASP A 104 22.73 -9.86 -23.23
C ASP A 104 24.22 -10.22 -23.18
N GLU A 105 24.65 -10.95 -22.15
CA GLU A 105 26.01 -11.51 -22.06
C GLU A 105 26.30 -12.48 -23.22
N MET A 106 25.40 -13.44 -23.47
CA MET A 106 25.54 -14.36 -24.60
C MET A 106 25.60 -13.63 -25.95
N ASN A 107 24.80 -12.57 -26.12
CA ASN A 107 24.81 -11.78 -27.35
C ASN A 107 26.16 -11.08 -27.55
N LYS A 108 26.79 -10.58 -26.47
CA LYS A 108 28.15 -10.02 -26.52
C LYS A 108 29.19 -11.07 -26.90
N GLU A 109 29.08 -12.28 -26.36
CA GLU A 109 29.97 -13.39 -26.72
C GLU A 109 29.83 -13.77 -28.20
N VAL A 110 28.60 -13.86 -28.72
CA VAL A 110 28.35 -14.13 -30.14
C VAL A 110 28.93 -13.02 -31.02
N ALA A 111 28.75 -11.74 -30.64
CA ALA A 111 29.34 -10.62 -31.35
C ALA A 111 30.89 -10.67 -31.34
N GLN A 112 31.49 -11.10 -30.23
CA GLN A 112 32.93 -11.32 -30.16
C GLN A 112 33.39 -12.43 -31.11
N ILE A 113 32.67 -13.56 -31.16
CA ILE A 113 32.97 -14.66 -32.10
C ILE A 113 32.86 -14.17 -33.54
N GLN A 114 31.81 -13.40 -33.87
CA GLN A 114 31.66 -12.80 -35.19
C GLN A 114 32.86 -11.92 -35.57
N ASN A 115 33.33 -11.09 -34.65
CA ASN A 115 34.51 -10.25 -34.88
C ASN A 115 35.79 -11.09 -35.09
N LEU A 116 35.99 -12.15 -34.29
CA LEU A 116 37.12 -13.07 -34.45
C LEU A 116 37.08 -13.78 -35.82
N LEU A 117 35.90 -14.24 -36.24
CA LEU A 117 35.71 -14.86 -37.54
C LEU A 117 35.97 -13.89 -38.69
N GLN A 118 35.50 -12.64 -38.59
CA GLN A 118 35.79 -11.60 -39.57
C GLN A 118 37.29 -11.30 -39.66
N ASN A 119 38.02 -11.32 -38.54
CA ASN A 119 39.48 -11.14 -38.53
C ASN A 119 40.24 -12.34 -39.12
N LEU A 120 39.68 -13.55 -39.07
CA LEU A 120 40.30 -14.76 -39.62
C LEU A 120 40.27 -14.80 -41.15
N VAL A 121 39.22 -14.25 -41.77
CA VAL A 121 39.09 -14.20 -43.25
C VAL A 121 40.31 -13.60 -43.94
N PRO A 122 40.80 -12.38 -43.62
CA PRO A 122 41.96 -11.80 -44.29
C PRO A 122 43.25 -12.56 -43.99
N GLN A 123 43.40 -13.18 -42.81
CA GLN A 123 44.57 -14.00 -42.49
C GLN A 123 44.63 -15.25 -43.37
N MET A 124 43.48 -15.88 -43.61
CA MET A 124 43.41 -17.05 -44.47
C MET A 124 43.53 -16.70 -45.95
N GLU A 125 42.99 -15.56 -46.39
CA GLU A 125 43.26 -15.02 -47.73
C GLU A 125 44.77 -14.76 -47.93
N ALA A 126 45.45 -14.18 -46.94
CA ALA A 126 46.90 -13.96 -46.99
C ALA A 126 47.71 -15.27 -47.04
N LEU A 127 47.30 -16.30 -46.28
CA LEU A 127 47.91 -17.64 -46.38
C LEU A 127 47.65 -18.27 -47.75
N ASN A 128 46.44 -18.14 -48.30
CA ASN A 128 46.07 -18.68 -49.60
C ASN A 128 46.90 -18.07 -50.74
N GLU A 129 47.27 -16.79 -50.64
CA GLU A 129 48.13 -16.11 -51.61
C GLU A 129 49.57 -16.65 -51.66
N LEU A 130 50.06 -17.28 -50.58
CA LEU A 130 51.38 -17.92 -50.55
C LEU A 130 51.42 -19.25 -51.31
N LEU A 131 50.27 -19.84 -51.65
CA LEU A 131 50.23 -21.05 -52.47
C LEU A 131 50.50 -20.74 -53.95
N PRO A 132 51.14 -21.67 -54.69
CA PRO A 132 51.33 -21.55 -56.13
C PRO A 132 49.98 -21.51 -56.84
N SER A 133 49.92 -20.82 -57.98
CA SER A 133 48.67 -20.41 -58.64
C SER A 133 47.72 -21.57 -59.01
N ASN A 134 48.26 -22.78 -59.14
CA ASN A 134 47.53 -24.02 -59.45
C ASN A 134 46.83 -24.67 -58.24
N GLU A 135 47.12 -24.24 -57.00
CA GLU A 135 46.61 -24.84 -55.76
C GLU A 135 45.84 -23.85 -54.88
N ARG A 136 45.61 -22.62 -55.35
CA ARG A 136 44.88 -21.60 -54.59
C ARG A 136 43.42 -22.01 -54.37
N LEU A 137 42.97 -21.87 -53.13
CA LEU A 137 41.58 -22.13 -52.71
C LEU A 137 40.66 -20.99 -53.14
N GLY A 138 39.37 -21.30 -53.29
CA GLY A 138 38.32 -20.30 -53.51
C GLY A 138 38.14 -19.38 -52.30
N ARG A 139 37.61 -18.16 -52.54
CA ARG A 139 37.40 -17.16 -51.49
C ARG A 139 36.44 -17.70 -50.43
N LEU A 140 36.80 -17.56 -49.15
CA LEU A 140 35.95 -17.99 -48.06
C LEU A 140 34.82 -16.98 -47.83
N ASP A 141 33.56 -17.42 -47.95
CA ASP A 141 32.39 -16.59 -47.70
C ASP A 141 31.68 -17.01 -46.39
N LEU A 142 31.85 -16.19 -45.35
CA LEU A 142 31.21 -16.40 -44.05
C LEU A 142 29.87 -15.67 -43.91
N ARG A 143 29.44 -14.89 -44.91
CA ARG A 143 28.25 -14.04 -44.79
C ARG A 143 26.99 -14.86 -44.60
N GLY A 144 26.86 -16.00 -45.29
CA GLY A 144 25.71 -16.89 -45.14
C GLY A 144 25.57 -17.54 -43.76
N ILE A 145 26.69 -17.79 -43.06
CA ILE A 145 26.68 -18.39 -41.71
C ILE A 145 26.31 -17.31 -40.67
N LEU A 146 26.77 -16.08 -40.87
CA LEU A 146 26.55 -14.96 -39.96
C LEU A 146 25.11 -14.38 -40.06
N GLU A 147 24.55 -14.27 -41.27
CA GLU A 147 23.19 -13.72 -41.49
C GLU A 147 22.10 -14.59 -40.83
N SER A 148 22.30 -15.91 -40.82
CA SER A 148 21.36 -16.87 -40.23
C SER A 148 21.17 -16.66 -38.72
N SER A 149 22.21 -16.20 -38.03
CA SER A 149 22.18 -15.96 -36.58
C SER A 149 21.43 -14.68 -36.18
N ALA A 150 21.43 -13.63 -37.02
CA ALA A 150 20.78 -12.35 -36.73
C ALA A 150 19.24 -12.41 -36.85
N SER A 151 18.70 -13.30 -37.69
CA SER A 151 17.26 -13.39 -37.95
C SER A 151 16.42 -13.93 -36.77
N SER A 152 17.05 -14.54 -35.77
CA SER A 152 16.35 -15.18 -34.63
C SER A 152 15.92 -14.20 -33.52
N VAL A 153 16.55 -13.01 -33.43
CA VAL A 153 16.40 -12.12 -32.27
C VAL A 153 15.21 -11.14 -32.39
N ASN A 154 14.61 -10.98 -33.58
CA ASN A 154 13.55 -10.00 -33.82
C ASN A 154 12.11 -10.48 -33.51
N SER A 155 11.94 -11.65 -32.90
CA SER A 155 10.62 -12.10 -32.43
C SER A 155 10.22 -11.35 -31.15
N THR A 156 9.77 -10.11 -31.31
CA THR A 156 9.13 -9.31 -30.27
C THR A 156 7.94 -10.10 -29.71
N PRO A 157 7.84 -10.37 -28.39
CA PRO A 157 6.67 -11.03 -27.84
C PRO A 157 5.49 -10.06 -27.92
N SER A 158 4.53 -10.35 -28.78
CA SER A 158 3.23 -9.68 -28.80
C SER A 158 2.58 -9.77 -27.40
N PRO A 159 2.01 -8.70 -26.84
CA PRO A 159 1.33 -8.76 -25.54
C PRO A 159 0.19 -9.77 -25.61
N ARG A 160 0.31 -10.84 -24.82
CA ARG A 160 -0.67 -11.92 -24.73
C ARG A 160 -2.01 -11.34 -24.28
N ARG A 161 -2.96 -11.33 -25.21
CA ARG A 161 -4.37 -10.92 -25.04
C ARG A 161 -4.97 -11.69 -23.85
N ARG A 162 -5.40 -10.96 -22.80
CA ARG A 162 -6.10 -11.54 -21.65
C ARG A 162 -7.43 -12.18 -22.11
N PRO A 163 -7.81 -13.36 -21.62
CA PRO A 163 -9.14 -13.89 -21.85
C PRO A 163 -10.17 -13.10 -21.03
N ASN A 164 -11.27 -12.74 -21.68
CA ASN A 164 -12.44 -12.08 -21.12
C ASN A 164 -12.95 -12.82 -19.87
N SER A 165 -12.95 -12.14 -18.72
CA SER A 165 -13.88 -12.43 -17.63
C SER A 165 -14.72 -11.17 -17.38
N SER A 166 -16.01 -11.29 -17.67
CA SER A 166 -17.05 -10.33 -17.35
C SER A 166 -17.08 -9.98 -15.86
N ALA A 167 -16.73 -8.75 -15.51
CA ALA A 167 -17.08 -8.08 -14.26
C ALA A 167 -17.07 -6.56 -14.50
N PRO A 168 -17.96 -5.78 -13.84
CA PRO A 168 -18.29 -4.43 -14.26
C PRO A 168 -17.12 -3.46 -14.07
N GLN A 169 -16.86 -2.67 -15.11
CA GLN A 169 -15.88 -1.59 -15.10
C GLN A 169 -16.33 -0.49 -14.15
N SER A 170 -15.66 -0.33 -13.00
CA SER A 170 -15.58 0.97 -12.34
C SER A 170 -14.55 1.81 -13.08
N GLN A 171 -15.00 2.90 -13.70
CA GLN A 171 -14.13 3.93 -14.29
C GLN A 171 -13.20 4.46 -13.20
N ILE A 172 -11.89 4.28 -13.39
CA ILE A 172 -10.86 5.00 -12.63
C ILE A 172 -10.50 6.19 -13.51
N GLU A 173 -10.94 7.39 -13.11
CA GLU A 173 -10.47 8.64 -13.69
C GLU A 173 -8.97 8.80 -13.44
N GLU A 174 -8.24 8.97 -14.54
CA GLU A 174 -6.81 9.20 -14.57
C GLU A 174 -6.51 10.62 -14.04
N ILE A 175 -5.99 10.72 -12.82
CA ILE A 175 -5.46 11.97 -12.28
C ILE A 175 -4.16 12.29 -13.02
N ARG A 176 -4.24 13.21 -13.98
CA ARG A 176 -3.08 13.77 -14.66
C ARG A 176 -2.31 14.67 -13.68
N VAL A 177 -1.19 14.17 -13.17
CA VAL A 177 -0.20 14.97 -12.44
C VAL A 177 0.59 15.81 -13.44
N ARG A 178 0.03 16.93 -13.87
CA ARG A 178 0.75 18.09 -14.42
C ARG A 178 -0.03 19.33 -14.08
N ASP A 179 0.36 19.95 -12.97
CA ASP A 179 0.50 21.40 -12.77
C ASP A 179 0.50 21.68 -11.25
N LEU A 180 1.67 21.46 -10.65
CA LEU A 180 2.08 22.12 -9.42
C LEU A 180 3.34 22.92 -9.77
N ALA A 181 3.12 24.11 -10.30
CA ALA A 181 4.03 25.25 -10.32
C ALA A 181 3.19 26.52 -10.26
#